data_AF-A0A833MZH0-F1
#
_entry.id   AF-A0A833MZH0-F1
#
_cell.length_a   1.000
_cell.length_b   1.000
_cell.length_c   1.000
_cell.angle_alpha   90.00
_cell.angle_beta   90.00
_cell.angle_gamma   90.00
#
_symmetry.space_group_name_H-M   'P 1'
#
loop_
_entity.id
_entity.type
_entity.pdbx_description
1 polymer ?
#
loop_
_entity_poly.entity_id
_entity_poly.type
_entity_poly.pdbx_seq_one_letter_code
_entity_poly.pdbx_strand_id
1 'polypeptide(L)'
;MSDDPFIPYAVIETANWPPTSMLTIWAIGAAKLKRIDLDLSQPEDTFIEQALKGLQVKLAQYGGNELPSFGRPVSIVINLEPNRGIRIGLDGTILDKLDWTMTIGPASMSSSDRRAGIRIAD
;
A
#
# COMPACT_ATOMS: atom_id res chain seq x y z
N MET A 1 -13.56 -16.89 9.48
CA MET A 1 -13.59 -15.61 8.73
C MET A 1 -13.85 -14.53 9.78
N SER A 2 -13.11 -13.41 9.76
CA SER A 2 -13.43 -12.31 10.67
C SER A 2 -14.79 -11.75 10.25
N ASP A 3 -15.71 -11.57 11.20
CA ASP A 3 -17.02 -10.95 10.97
C ASP A 3 -16.91 -9.42 10.81
N ASP A 4 -15.69 -8.88 10.80
CA ASP A 4 -15.45 -7.45 10.66
C ASP A 4 -15.75 -6.98 9.23
N PRO A 5 -16.51 -5.89 9.08
CA PRO A 5 -16.81 -5.34 7.76
C PRO A 5 -15.53 -4.92 7.04
N PHE A 6 -15.49 -5.13 5.73
CA PHE A 6 -14.41 -4.62 4.90
C PHE A 6 -14.42 -3.08 4.93
N ILE A 7 -13.29 -2.49 5.30
CA ILE A 7 -13.10 -1.03 5.35
C ILE A 7 -12.32 -0.64 4.09
N PRO A 8 -12.89 0.17 3.17
CA PRO A 8 -12.18 0.66 1.99
C PRO A 8 -10.86 1.34 2.32
N TYR A 9 -9.85 1.10 1.49
CA TYR A 9 -8.52 1.70 1.65
C TYR A 9 -7.77 1.72 0.33
N ALA A 10 -6.83 2.64 0.21
CA ALA A 10 -5.95 2.71 -0.94
C ALA A 10 -4.54 2.20 -0.63
N VAL A 11 -3.87 1.68 -1.66
CA VAL A 11 -2.51 1.14 -1.61
C VAL A 11 -1.71 1.73 -2.74
N ILE A 12 -0.57 2.31 -2.41
CA ILE A 12 0.34 2.88 -3.40
C ILE A 12 1.13 1.75 -4.07
N GLU A 13 1.06 1.65 -5.39
CA GLU A 13 1.95 0.80 -6.18
C GLU A 13 3.24 1.56 -6.50
N THR A 14 4.37 0.86 -6.47
CA THR A 14 5.69 1.49 -6.46
C THR A 14 6.68 0.74 -7.33
N ALA A 15 7.71 1.44 -7.81
CA ALA A 15 8.70 0.91 -8.74
C ALA A 15 9.49 -0.29 -8.19
N ASN A 16 9.73 -0.33 -6.87
CA ASN A 16 10.45 -1.44 -6.25
C ASN A 16 9.47 -2.45 -5.64
N TRP A 17 9.40 -3.61 -6.29
CA TRP A 17 8.82 -4.83 -5.73
C TRP A 17 9.67 -6.03 -6.20
N PRO A 18 10.38 -6.73 -5.30
CA PRO A 18 10.39 -6.57 -3.83
C PRO A 18 11.03 -5.23 -3.37
N PRO A 19 10.81 -4.83 -2.10
CA PRO A 19 11.41 -3.63 -1.52
C PRO A 19 12.93 -3.75 -1.37
N THR A 20 13.62 -2.62 -1.41
CA THR A 20 15.10 -2.57 -1.36
C THR A 20 15.69 -2.73 0.04
N SER A 21 14.90 -2.54 1.11
CA SER A 21 15.34 -2.69 2.50
C SER A 21 14.25 -3.27 3.40
N MET A 22 14.46 -4.51 3.85
CA MET A 22 13.58 -5.14 4.84
C MET A 22 13.71 -4.52 6.24
N LEU A 23 14.89 -4.00 6.60
CA LEU A 23 15.12 -3.33 7.88
C LEU A 23 14.27 -2.06 8.01
N THR A 24 14.15 -1.28 6.94
CA THR A 24 13.33 -0.07 6.91
C THR A 24 11.84 -0.42 6.99
N ILE A 25 11.40 -1.49 6.33
CA ILE A 25 10.03 -1.99 6.45
C ILE A 25 9.74 -2.46 7.87
N TRP A 26 10.68 -3.12 8.53
CA TRP A 26 10.53 -3.53 9.93
C TRP A 26 10.43 -2.31 10.86
N ALA A 27 11.26 -1.29 10.66
CA ALA A 27 11.29 -0.11 11.51
C ALA A 27 10.05 0.79 11.36
N ILE A 28 9.51 0.93 10.15
CA ILE A 28 8.41 1.85 9.85
C ILE A 28 7.06 1.12 9.73
N GLY A 29 7.06 -0.04 9.08
CA GLY A 29 5.88 -0.81 8.72
C GLY A 29 5.42 -0.56 7.27
N ALA A 30 5.23 -1.63 6.51
CA ALA A 30 4.76 -1.55 5.12
C ALA A 30 3.41 -0.84 4.99
N ALA A 31 2.49 -1.06 5.93
CA ALA A 31 1.20 -0.38 5.96
C ALA A 31 1.35 1.14 6.14
N LYS A 32 2.22 1.60 7.06
CA LYS A 32 2.47 3.04 7.24
C LYS A 32 3.05 3.68 5.98
N LEU A 33 3.89 2.94 5.25
CA LEU A 33 4.51 3.41 4.01
C LEU A 33 3.54 3.45 2.83
N LYS A 34 2.70 2.42 2.64
CA LYS A 34 1.94 2.22 1.40
C LYS A 34 0.42 2.42 1.52
N ARG A 35 -0.16 2.26 2.72
CA ARG A 35 -1.61 2.34 2.94
C ARG A 35 -2.06 3.79 3.10
N ILE A 36 -3.14 4.14 2.42
CA ILE A 36 -3.88 5.37 2.65
C ILE A 36 -5.26 4.96 3.16
N ASP A 37 -5.59 5.40 4.37
CA ASP A 37 -6.94 5.24 4.91
C ASP A 37 -7.85 6.31 4.30
N LEU A 38 -9.06 5.88 3.93
CA LEU A 38 -10.07 6.74 3.31
C LEU A 38 -11.06 7.21 4.38
N ASP A 39 -11.50 8.45 4.26
CA ASP A 39 -12.59 9.01 5.04
C ASP A 39 -13.93 8.51 4.47
N LEU A 40 -14.50 7.54 5.18
CA LEU A 40 -15.78 6.90 4.83
C LEU A 40 -17.00 7.75 5.23
N SER A 41 -16.81 8.89 5.91
CA SER A 41 -17.89 9.87 6.11
C SER A 41 -18.20 10.66 4.85
N GLN A 42 -17.28 10.64 3.86
CA GLN A 42 -17.45 11.26 2.56
C GLN A 42 -17.95 10.25 1.51
N PRO A 43 -18.61 10.70 0.44
CA PRO A 43 -19.08 9.80 -0.62
C PRO A 43 -17.92 9.14 -1.39
N GLU A 44 -18.19 7.96 -1.96
CA GLU A 44 -17.19 7.13 -2.67
C GLU A 44 -16.56 7.84 -3.88
N ASP A 45 -17.27 8.77 -4.53
CA ASP A 45 -16.75 9.56 -5.65
C ASP A 45 -15.54 10.44 -5.27
N THR A 46 -15.36 10.73 -3.98
CA THR A 46 -14.19 11.46 -3.46
C THR A 46 -12.96 10.60 -3.25
N PHE A 47 -13.06 9.26 -3.29
CA PHE A 47 -11.96 8.36 -2.91
C PHE A 47 -10.71 8.53 -3.78
N ILE A 48 -10.87 8.85 -5.07
CA ILE A 48 -9.75 9.15 -5.97
C ILE A 48 -8.98 10.38 -5.46
N GLU A 49 -9.68 11.46 -5.15
CA GLU A 49 -9.06 12.69 -4.64
C GLU A 49 -8.39 12.46 -3.28
N GLN A 50 -9.05 11.71 -2.40
CA GLN A 50 -8.51 11.32 -1.10
C GLN A 50 -7.22 10.50 -1.25
N ALA A 51 -7.19 9.54 -2.17
CA ALA A 51 -6.03 8.71 -2.46
C ALA A 51 -4.85 9.54 -3.00
N LEU A 52 -5.09 10.45 -3.93
CA LEU A 52 -4.06 11.34 -4.47
C LEU A 52 -3.51 12.28 -3.39
N LYS A 53 -4.38 12.86 -2.56
CA LYS A 53 -3.99 13.70 -1.42
C LYS A 53 -3.18 12.91 -0.40
N GLY A 54 -3.62 11.70 -0.06
CA GLY A 54 -2.91 10.80 0.83
C GLY A 54 -1.51 10.43 0.32
N LEU A 55 -1.36 10.22 -0.99
CA LEU A 55 -0.05 10.03 -1.60
C LEU A 55 0.83 11.26 -1.42
N GLN A 56 0.33 12.47 -1.72
CA GLN A 56 1.11 13.70 -1.57
C GLN A 56 1.57 13.93 -0.12
N VAL A 57 0.70 13.67 0.86
CA VAL A 57 1.04 13.77 2.29
C VAL A 57 2.19 12.83 2.64
N LYS A 58 2.17 11.57 2.16
CA LYS A 58 3.26 10.63 2.43
C LYS A 58 4.57 11.03 1.76
N LEU A 59 4.51 11.48 0.51
CA LEU A 59 5.68 11.96 -0.22
C LEU A 59 6.34 13.14 0.50
N ALA A 60 5.52 14.11 0.97
CA ALA A 60 5.99 15.22 1.77
C ALA A 60 6.61 14.76 3.10
N GLN A 61 5.99 13.79 3.78
CA GLN A 61 6.48 13.24 5.05
C GLN A 61 7.87 12.60 4.92
N TYR A 62 8.16 11.93 3.80
CA TYR A 62 9.44 11.24 3.57
C TYR A 62 10.42 12.06 2.71
N GLY A 63 10.11 13.32 2.45
CA GLY A 63 11.07 14.30 1.93
C GLY A 63 11.33 14.23 0.42
N GLY A 64 10.38 13.78 -0.41
CA GLY A 64 10.59 13.83 -1.86
C GLY A 64 9.58 13.06 -2.70
N ASN A 65 10.07 12.45 -3.77
CA ASN A 65 9.27 11.79 -4.81
C ASN A 65 9.19 10.26 -4.66
N GLU A 66 9.69 9.72 -3.54
CA GLU A 66 9.87 8.29 -3.31
C GLU A 66 9.41 7.87 -1.92
N LEU A 67 8.89 6.64 -1.82
CA LEU A 67 8.60 6.00 -0.56
C LEU A 67 9.81 5.18 -0.09
N PRO A 68 10.20 5.26 1.20
CA PRO A 68 11.29 4.47 1.73
C PRO A 68 11.19 2.99 1.36
N SER A 69 12.27 2.42 0.80
CA SER A 69 12.39 1.03 0.34
C SER A 69 11.56 0.63 -0.88
N PHE A 70 10.52 1.40 -1.21
CA PHE A 70 9.58 1.09 -2.29
C PHE A 70 9.83 1.93 -3.55
N GLY A 71 10.57 3.03 -3.45
CA GLY A 71 10.92 3.88 -4.59
C GLY A 71 9.74 4.75 -5.03
N ARG A 72 9.71 5.12 -6.32
CA ARG A 72 8.69 6.03 -6.86
C ARG A 72 7.32 5.37 -6.91
N PRO A 73 6.24 6.11 -6.61
CA PRO A 73 4.88 5.71 -6.94
C PRO A 73 4.71 5.50 -8.44
N VAL A 74 3.87 4.53 -8.83
CA VAL A 74 3.53 4.21 -10.23
C VAL A 74 2.03 4.40 -10.47
N SER A 75 1.23 3.91 -9.53
CA SER A 75 -0.23 3.97 -9.54
C SER A 75 -0.75 3.83 -8.11
N ILE A 76 -2.06 3.98 -7.92
CA ILE A 76 -2.71 3.69 -6.64
C ILE A 76 -3.84 2.72 -6.90
N VAL A 77 -3.94 1.68 -6.08
CA VAL A 77 -5.10 0.79 -6.04
C VAL A 77 -6.02 1.22 -4.91
N ILE A 78 -7.28 1.50 -5.22
CA ILE A 78 -8.34 1.76 -4.23
C ILE A 78 -9.17 0.50 -4.10
N ASN A 79 -9.07 -0.18 -2.96
CA ASN A 79 -9.92 -1.32 -2.64
C ASN A 79 -11.24 -0.81 -2.06
N LEU A 80 -12.35 -1.12 -2.74
CA LEU A 80 -13.70 -0.65 -2.40
C LEU A 80 -14.45 -1.72 -1.59
N GLU A 81 -14.33 -2.97 -2.00
CA GLU A 81 -14.92 -4.14 -1.34
C GLU A 81 -13.98 -5.34 -1.51
N PRO A 82 -14.23 -6.48 -0.83
CA PRO A 82 -13.51 -7.71 -1.13
C PRO A 82 -13.62 -8.03 -2.61
N ASN A 83 -12.48 -8.08 -3.29
CA ASN A 83 -12.36 -8.38 -4.72
C ASN A 83 -13.06 -7.34 -5.62
N ARG A 84 -13.18 -6.10 -5.15
CA ARG A 84 -13.60 -4.96 -5.98
C ARG A 84 -12.69 -3.78 -5.70
N GLY A 85 -12.01 -3.31 -6.74
CA GLY A 85 -11.18 -2.12 -6.64
C GLY A 85 -11.04 -1.39 -7.96
N ILE A 86 -10.37 -0.26 -7.91
CA ILE A 86 -9.95 0.49 -9.10
C ILE A 86 -8.45 0.78 -9.00
N ARG A 87 -7.75 0.67 -10.12
CA ARG A 87 -6.38 1.17 -10.25
C ARG A 87 -6.45 2.54 -10.90
N ILE A 88 -5.84 3.53 -10.27
CA ILE A 88 -5.75 4.88 -10.80
C ILE A 88 -4.29 5.27 -11.09
N GLY A 89 -4.13 6.11 -12.11
CA GLY A 89 -2.88 6.82 -12.38
C GLY A 89 -2.61 7.89 -11.31
N LEU A 90 -1.39 8.41 -11.29
CA LEU A 90 -1.00 9.49 -10.37
C LEU A 90 -1.66 10.84 -10.72
N ASP A 91 -2.36 10.92 -11.85
CA ASP A 91 -3.19 12.04 -12.29
C ASP A 91 -4.69 11.84 -11.98
N GLY A 92 -5.06 10.71 -11.35
CA GLY A 92 -6.44 10.36 -11.01
C GLY A 92 -7.22 9.64 -12.12
N THR A 93 -6.62 9.40 -13.29
CA THR A 93 -7.28 8.63 -14.35
C THR A 93 -7.50 7.18 -13.92
N ILE A 94 -8.67 6.62 -14.21
CA ILE A 94 -8.94 5.19 -13.96
C ILE A 94 -8.23 4.39 -15.05
N LEU A 95 -7.25 3.58 -14.65
CA LEU A 95 -6.48 2.71 -15.53
C LEU A 95 -7.11 1.34 -15.66
N ASP A 96 -7.71 0.83 -14.57
CA ASP A 96 -8.27 -0.52 -14.53
C ASP A 96 -9.36 -0.67 -13.46
N LYS A 97 -10.25 -1.66 -13.64
CA LYS A 97 -11.20 -2.12 -12.63
C LYS A 97 -10.80 -3.53 -12.21
N LEU A 98 -10.58 -3.72 -10.91
CA LEU A 98 -9.98 -4.93 -10.36
C LEU A 98 -11.06 -5.83 -9.74
N ASP A 99 -10.94 -7.13 -9.98
CA ASP A 99 -11.73 -8.22 -9.40
C ASP A 99 -10.98 -8.97 -8.29
N TRP A 100 -9.96 -8.32 -7.71
CA TRP A 100 -9.12 -8.82 -6.62
C TRP A 100 -8.79 -7.68 -5.65
N THR A 101 -8.30 -8.03 -4.45
CA THR A 101 -7.96 -7.05 -3.40
C THR A 101 -6.45 -6.89 -3.30
N MET A 102 -5.93 -5.67 -3.45
CA MET A 102 -4.53 -5.38 -3.16
C MET A 102 -4.29 -5.40 -1.66
N THR A 103 -3.57 -6.41 -1.18
CA THR A 103 -3.17 -6.51 0.22
C THR A 103 -1.78 -5.92 0.41
N ILE A 104 -1.60 -5.19 1.52
CA ILE A 104 -0.26 -4.83 1.99
C ILE A 104 0.18 -6.00 2.85
N GLY A 105 1.00 -6.88 2.28
CA GLY A 105 1.43 -8.11 2.94
C GLY A 105 1.89 -7.85 4.39
N PRO A 106 1.62 -8.78 5.33
CA PRO A 106 2.03 -8.62 6.71
C PRO A 106 3.56 -8.58 6.76
N ALA A 107 4.13 -7.50 7.26
CA ALA A 107 5.51 -7.51 7.72
C ALA A 107 5.54 -8.17 9.11
N SER A 108 5.46 -9.51 9.16
CA SER A 108 5.67 -10.26 10.40
C SER A 108 6.92 -11.12 10.28
N MET A 109 7.92 -10.85 11.12
CA MET A 109 9.02 -11.77 11.36
C MET A 109 8.77 -12.46 12.69
N SER A 110 8.70 -13.79 12.69
CA SER A 110 8.76 -14.55 13.94
C SER A 110 10.18 -14.44 14.49
N SER A 111 10.34 -13.84 15.67
CA SER A 111 11.57 -13.93 16.45
C SER A 111 11.62 -15.28 17.18
N SER A 112 11.62 -16.36 16.42
CA SER A 112 11.91 -17.71 16.92
C SER A 112 12.92 -18.35 15.98
N ASP A 113 14.12 -17.79 15.93
CA ASP A 113 15.32 -18.61 15.87
C ASP A 113 16.58 -17.76 16.02
N ARG A 114 17.30 -18.00 17.12
CA ARG A 114 18.73 -17.72 17.17
C ARG A 114 19.41 -18.64 16.17
N ARG A 115 19.52 -18.24 14.91
CA ARG A 115 20.64 -18.52 13.99
C ARG A 115 20.32 -17.93 12.63
N ALA A 116 21.12 -16.94 12.24
CA ALA A 116 21.19 -16.44 10.88
C ALA A 116 21.53 -17.60 9.94
N GLY A 117 20.61 -17.90 9.01
CA GLY A 117 20.81 -18.82 7.89
C GLY A 117 19.97 -18.33 6.72
N ILE A 118 20.61 -17.71 5.74
CA ILE A 118 19.98 -17.35 4.47
C ILE A 118 19.74 -18.65 3.70
N ARG A 119 18.49 -18.91 3.30
CA ARG A 119 18.16 -19.89 2.26
C ARG A 119 17.38 -19.19 1.15
N ILE A 120 17.98 -19.21 -0.04
CA ILE A 120 17.33 -18.94 -1.32
C ILE A 120 16.74 -20.30 -1.74
N ALA A 121 15.49 -20.33 -2.18
CA ALA A 121 14.90 -21.49 -2.82
C ALA A 121 14.67 -21.18 -4.30
N ASP A 122 15.00 -22.14 -5.15
CA ASP A 122 14.92 -22.12 -6.62
C ASP A 122 13.52 -21.83 -7.17
#